data_AF-A0A5C4XA35-F1
#
_entry.id   AF-A0A5C4XA35-F1
#
_cell.length_a   1.000
_cell.length_b   1.000
_cell.length_c   1.000
_cell.angle_alpha   90.00
_cell.angle_beta   90.00
_cell.angle_gamma   90.00
#
_symmetry.space_group_name_H-M   'P 1'
#
loop_
_entity.id
_entity.type
_entity.pdbx_description
1 polymer ?
#
loop_
_entity_poly.entity_id
_entity_poly.type
_entity_poly.pdbx_seq_one_letter_code
_entity_poly.pdbx_strand_id
1 'polypeptide(L)'
;MRSLWKYHQDMWQFHTTLDSPHAYKSSPWAWMVQGRPTSFYYQGQAQGVTGCGADSCTEAITSLGNPVVWWSGCVALLVVLFCWALRRDWRAGAVLAGVAAGWLPWFTVGDRTIFQFYAVVFAPFVVMAVVYCFGLMIGPPPPAQLAGASASGVLAGRRLAGVVVSGCVVVLAVVAASYFWPVWTAELITYDAWRARMWFASWI
;
A
#
# COMPACT_ATOMS: atom_id res chain seq x y z
N MET A 1 21.45 20.81 27.36
CA MET A 1 21.06 19.51 27.95
C MET A 1 19.66 19.54 28.60
N ARG A 2 19.39 20.34 29.64
CA ARG A 2 18.06 20.36 30.31
C ARG A 2 16.88 20.76 29.41
N SER A 3 17.05 21.77 28.55
CA SER A 3 16.02 22.19 27.59
C SER A 3 15.70 21.08 26.56
N LEU A 4 16.74 20.43 26.02
CA LEU A 4 16.56 19.30 25.07
C LEU A 4 15.83 18.12 25.72
N TRP A 5 16.15 17.81 26.97
CA TRP A 5 15.46 16.76 27.73
C TRP A 5 13.98 17.08 27.95
N LYS A 6 13.68 18.29 28.44
CA LYS A 6 12.31 18.76 28.63
C LYS A 6 11.51 18.71 27.33
N TYR A 7 12.12 19.12 26.22
CA TYR A 7 11.50 19.05 24.89
C TYR A 7 11.10 17.62 24.50
N HIS A 8 11.97 16.62 24.72
CA HIS A 8 11.64 15.22 24.43
C HIS A 8 10.57 14.67 25.37
N GLN A 9 10.57 15.08 26.64
CA GLN A 9 9.49 14.72 27.58
C GLN A 9 8.15 15.28 27.11
N ASP A 10 8.12 16.55 26.69
CA ASP A 10 6.90 17.20 26.19
C ASP A 10 6.42 16.56 24.89
N MET A 11 7.33 16.25 23.96
CA MET A 11 7.00 15.52 22.75
C MET A 11 6.41 14.14 23.07
N TRP A 12 7.03 13.38 23.97
CA TRP A 12 6.56 12.05 24.36
C TRP A 12 5.17 12.13 24.97
N GLN A 13 4.96 13.04 25.92
CA GLN A 13 3.66 13.25 26.57
C GLN A 13 2.59 13.61 25.53
N PHE A 14 2.83 14.62 24.69
CA PHE A 14 1.87 15.01 23.66
C PHE A 14 1.51 13.85 22.73
N HIS A 15 2.51 13.14 22.20
CA HIS A 15 2.22 12.06 21.25
C HIS A 15 1.50 10.91 21.95
N THR A 16 1.89 10.51 23.15
CA THR A 16 1.25 9.36 23.84
C THR A 16 -0.17 9.63 24.33
N THR A 17 -0.57 10.89 24.53
CA THR A 17 -1.90 11.25 25.05
C THR A 17 -2.82 11.94 24.04
N LEU A 18 -2.46 11.99 22.75
CA LEU A 18 -3.32 12.58 21.72
C LEU A 18 -4.40 11.60 21.26
N ASP A 19 -5.61 11.76 21.79
CA ASP A 19 -6.77 10.88 21.55
C ASP A 19 -8.03 11.63 21.06
N SER A 20 -7.87 12.89 20.64
CA SER A 20 -8.98 13.73 20.18
C SER A 20 -9.75 13.09 19.02
N PRO A 21 -11.09 12.99 19.09
CA PRO A 21 -11.86 12.28 18.07
C PRO A 21 -11.72 12.94 16.69
N HIS A 22 -11.57 12.13 15.65
CA HIS A 22 -11.46 12.59 14.27
C HIS A 22 -12.21 11.66 13.32
N ALA A 23 -12.95 12.22 12.35
CA ALA A 23 -13.77 11.47 11.41
C ALA A 23 -12.96 10.44 10.60
N TYR A 24 -11.73 10.78 10.21
CA TYR A 24 -10.83 9.89 9.46
C TYR A 24 -9.87 9.05 10.31
N LYS A 25 -10.07 8.98 11.65
CA LYS A 25 -9.30 8.06 12.51
C LYS A 25 -9.45 6.64 11.97
N SER A 26 -8.34 5.90 11.86
CA SER A 26 -8.32 4.52 11.38
C SER A 26 -7.59 3.59 12.34
N SER A 27 -7.79 2.29 12.18
CA SER A 27 -7.14 1.26 13.01
C SER A 27 -5.94 0.67 12.27
N PRO A 28 -4.81 0.34 12.96
CA PRO A 28 -3.65 -0.29 12.34
C PRO A 28 -3.96 -1.59 11.62
N TRP A 29 -4.97 -2.33 12.09
CA TRP A 29 -5.48 -3.55 11.45
C TRP A 29 -5.95 -3.32 10.01
N ALA A 30 -6.52 -2.15 9.73
CA ALA A 30 -7.11 -1.83 8.43
C ALA A 30 -6.08 -1.29 7.42
N TRP A 31 -4.85 -0.97 7.85
CA TRP A 31 -3.90 -0.23 7.00
C TRP A 31 -3.40 -1.03 5.81
N MET A 32 -3.04 -2.31 6.00
CA MET A 32 -2.55 -3.17 4.91
C MET A 32 -3.57 -3.35 3.80
N VAL A 33 -4.86 -3.47 4.16
CA VAL A 33 -5.96 -3.64 3.20
C VAL A 33 -6.52 -2.32 2.67
N GLN A 34 -5.94 -1.19 3.09
CA GLN A 34 -6.41 0.16 2.78
C GLN A 34 -7.88 0.39 3.20
N GLY A 35 -8.29 -0.12 4.36
CA GLY A 35 -9.70 -0.19 4.75
C GLY A 35 -10.36 1.15 5.06
N ARG A 36 -9.60 2.18 5.46
CA ARG A 36 -10.11 3.53 5.76
C ARG A 36 -9.05 4.58 5.42
N PRO A 37 -8.89 4.93 4.13
CA PRO A 37 -7.96 5.96 3.69
C PRO A 37 -8.36 7.31 4.28
N THR A 38 -7.36 8.15 4.53
CA THR A 38 -7.57 9.47 5.12
C THR A 38 -7.82 10.49 3.99
N SER A 39 -8.91 11.23 4.06
CA SER A 39 -9.11 12.40 3.20
C SER A 39 -8.22 13.55 3.68
N PHE A 40 -7.34 14.02 2.80
CA PHE A 40 -6.49 15.18 3.02
C PHE A 40 -7.14 16.47 2.52
N TYR A 41 -7.95 16.36 1.49
CA TYR A 41 -8.65 17.48 0.89
C TYR A 41 -9.94 16.98 0.25
N TYR A 42 -11.01 17.75 0.44
CA TYR A 42 -12.30 17.50 -0.21
C TYR A 42 -13.02 18.84 -0.40
N GLN A 43 -13.38 19.15 -1.64
CA GLN A 43 -14.21 20.29 -1.98
C GLN A 43 -15.30 19.86 -2.96
N GLY A 44 -16.55 19.88 -2.47
CA GLY A 44 -17.72 19.78 -3.33
C GLY A 44 -18.05 21.16 -3.93
N GLN A 45 -18.25 21.22 -5.23
CA GLN A 45 -18.59 22.45 -5.95
C GLN A 45 -19.96 22.33 -6.59
N ALA A 46 -20.75 23.41 -6.50
CA ALA A 46 -22.05 23.54 -7.15
C ALA A 46 -21.90 23.85 -8.65
N GLN A 47 -22.97 23.63 -9.42
CA GLN A 47 -23.04 23.91 -10.86
C GLN A 47 -22.39 25.25 -11.25
N GLY A 48 -21.60 25.22 -12.33
CA GLY A 48 -21.08 26.44 -12.98
C GLY A 48 -19.83 27.05 -12.34
N VAL A 49 -19.36 26.51 -11.21
CA VAL A 49 -18.07 26.89 -10.62
C VAL A 49 -16.99 25.96 -11.22
N THR A 50 -16.13 26.53 -12.05
CA THR A 50 -14.89 25.92 -12.58
C THR A 50 -15.02 24.69 -13.49
N GLY A 51 -15.52 24.84 -14.73
CA GLY A 51 -15.11 23.97 -15.85
C GLY A 51 -15.57 22.50 -15.87
N CYS A 52 -16.15 21.98 -14.80
CA CYS A 52 -16.83 20.68 -14.78
C CYS A 52 -18.28 20.85 -15.26
N GLY A 53 -18.61 20.23 -16.41
CA GLY A 53 -19.90 20.37 -17.09
C GLY A 53 -21.07 19.57 -16.50
N ALA A 54 -21.07 19.31 -15.19
CA ALA A 54 -22.06 18.47 -14.51
C ALA A 54 -22.73 19.18 -13.32
N ASP A 55 -23.79 18.57 -12.79
CA ASP A 55 -24.61 19.15 -11.72
C ASP A 55 -23.88 19.24 -10.37
N SER A 56 -22.94 18.31 -10.12
CA SER A 56 -22.11 18.29 -8.93
C SER A 56 -20.70 17.84 -9.27
N CYS A 57 -19.73 18.62 -8.83
CA CYS A 57 -18.32 18.40 -9.08
C CYS A 57 -17.57 18.25 -7.76
N THR A 58 -16.49 17.48 -7.77
CA THR A 58 -15.73 17.16 -6.57
C THR A 58 -14.24 17.19 -6.90
N GLU A 59 -13.49 17.86 -6.03
CA GLU A 59 -12.05 17.84 -5.99
C GLU A 59 -11.61 17.20 -4.67
N ALA A 60 -10.73 16.20 -4.71
CA ALA A 60 -10.33 15.50 -3.50
C ALA A 60 -8.88 14.99 -3.58
N ILE A 61 -8.20 15.01 -2.43
CA ILE A 61 -6.93 14.32 -2.21
C ILE A 61 -7.18 13.28 -1.12
N THR A 62 -7.13 12.00 -1.50
CA THR A 62 -7.32 10.88 -0.59
C THR A 62 -6.01 10.10 -0.47
N SER A 63 -5.56 9.85 0.77
CA SER A 63 -4.39 9.02 1.07
C SER A 63 -4.73 7.53 0.92
N LEU A 64 -5.07 7.15 -0.31
CA LEU A 64 -5.35 5.78 -0.73
C LEU A 64 -4.15 5.27 -1.51
N GLY A 65 -3.46 4.26 -0.99
CA GLY A 65 -2.41 3.58 -1.74
C GLY A 65 -2.98 2.79 -2.92
N ASN A 66 -2.15 2.49 -3.92
CA ASN A 66 -2.55 1.67 -5.07
C ASN A 66 -3.07 0.28 -4.61
N PRO A 67 -4.38 -0.03 -4.78
CA PRO A 67 -4.95 -1.25 -4.22
C PRO A 67 -4.31 -2.53 -4.77
N VAL A 68 -3.86 -2.53 -6.03
CA VAL A 68 -3.17 -3.68 -6.63
C VAL A 68 -1.87 -3.97 -5.90
N VAL A 69 -1.08 -2.95 -5.58
CA VAL A 69 0.19 -3.10 -4.86
C VAL A 69 -0.04 -3.51 -3.40
N TRP A 70 -0.98 -2.87 -2.71
CA TRP A 70 -1.24 -3.16 -1.29
C TRP A 70 -1.86 -4.54 -1.08
N TRP A 71 -2.82 -4.95 -1.92
CA TRP A 71 -3.46 -6.25 -1.80
C TRP A 71 -2.57 -7.40 -2.26
N SER A 72 -1.80 -7.21 -3.35
CA SER A 72 -0.74 -8.17 -3.69
C SER A 72 0.31 -8.23 -2.58
N GLY A 73 0.62 -7.11 -1.94
CA GLY A 73 1.45 -7.01 -0.75
C GLY A 73 0.94 -7.85 0.42
N CYS A 74 -0.37 -7.82 0.71
CA CYS A 74 -0.98 -8.66 1.76
C CYS A 74 -0.70 -10.15 1.51
N VAL A 75 -0.92 -10.61 0.28
CA VAL A 75 -0.64 -12.00 -0.12
C VAL A 75 0.86 -12.29 -0.08
N ALA A 76 1.68 -11.37 -0.59
CA ALA A 76 3.12 -11.51 -0.63
C ALA A 76 3.74 -11.63 0.76
N LEU A 77 3.24 -10.89 1.76
CA LEU A 77 3.72 -11.00 3.14
C LEU A 77 3.50 -12.39 3.74
N LEU A 78 2.42 -13.09 3.38
CA LEU A 78 2.22 -14.49 3.79
C LEU A 78 3.28 -15.40 3.17
N VAL A 79 3.62 -15.19 1.89
CA VAL A 79 4.67 -15.96 1.21
C VAL A 79 6.06 -15.65 1.79
N VAL A 80 6.36 -14.38 2.06
CA VAL A 80 7.63 -13.97 2.67
C VAL A 80 7.74 -14.53 4.09
N LEU A 81 6.65 -14.50 4.89
CA LEU A 81 6.60 -15.12 6.22
C LEU A 81 6.90 -16.61 6.14
N PHE A 82 6.29 -17.33 5.20
CA PHE A 82 6.57 -18.74 4.95
C PHE A 82 8.04 -18.98 4.58
N CYS A 83 8.60 -18.17 3.66
CA CYS A 83 9.99 -18.32 3.22
C CYS A 83 10.99 -18.01 4.34
N TRP A 84 10.70 -17.03 5.21
CA TRP A 84 11.51 -16.76 6.38
C TRP A 84 11.42 -17.88 7.42
N ALA A 85 10.21 -18.32 7.78
CA ALA A 85 10.00 -19.30 8.84
C ALA A 85 10.50 -20.71 8.48
N LEU A 86 10.27 -21.17 7.25
CA LEU A 86 10.54 -22.54 6.83
C LEU A 86 11.77 -22.69 5.94
N ARG A 87 12.06 -21.72 5.06
CA ARG A 87 13.27 -21.74 4.22
C ARG A 87 14.44 -20.97 4.82
N ARG A 88 14.25 -20.28 5.94
CA ARG A 88 15.27 -19.49 6.65
C ARG A 88 15.98 -18.50 5.73
N ASP A 89 15.24 -17.92 4.77
CA ASP A 89 15.78 -16.89 3.89
C ASP A 89 15.94 -15.57 4.64
N TRP A 90 17.18 -15.13 4.81
CA TRP A 90 17.50 -13.88 5.51
C TRP A 90 16.92 -12.64 4.81
N ARG A 91 16.76 -12.69 3.47
CA ARG A 91 16.19 -11.58 2.69
C ARG A 91 14.71 -11.39 3.02
N ALA A 92 13.99 -12.51 3.15
CA ALA A 92 12.61 -12.51 3.61
C ALA A 92 12.50 -11.96 5.04
N GLY A 93 13.43 -12.35 5.92
CA GLY A 93 13.54 -11.80 7.26
C GLY A 93 13.78 -10.28 7.28
N ALA A 94 14.66 -9.76 6.43
CA ALA A 94 14.93 -8.32 6.32
C ALA A 94 13.69 -7.53 5.88
N VAL A 95 12.94 -8.06 4.91
CA VAL A 95 11.67 -7.45 4.47
C VAL A 95 10.64 -7.43 5.60
N LEU A 96 10.44 -8.56 6.28
CA LEU A 96 9.52 -8.66 7.42
C LEU A 96 9.92 -7.76 8.58
N ALA A 97 11.22 -7.63 8.85
CA ALA A 97 11.73 -6.75 9.90
C ALA A 97 11.37 -5.29 9.62
N GLY A 98 11.49 -4.82 8.38
CA GLY A 98 11.09 -3.46 8.00
C GLY A 98 9.58 -3.22 8.13
N VAL A 99 8.76 -4.18 7.68
CA VAL A 99 7.30 -4.11 7.89
C VAL A 99 6.96 -4.11 9.37
N ALA A 100 7.54 -5.02 10.16
CA ALA A 100 7.30 -5.13 11.58
C ALA A 100 7.71 -3.86 12.33
N ALA A 101 8.89 -3.31 12.03
CA ALA A 101 9.38 -2.08 12.63
C ALA A 101 8.48 -0.87 12.31
N GLY A 102 7.94 -0.79 11.10
CA GLY A 102 7.03 0.29 10.70
C GLY A 102 5.59 0.10 11.15
N TRP A 103 5.13 -1.13 11.39
CA TRP A 103 3.71 -1.44 11.62
C TRP A 103 3.39 -1.87 13.06
N LEU A 104 4.17 -2.76 13.67
CA LEU A 104 3.87 -3.30 15.01
C LEU A 104 3.80 -2.26 16.13
N PRO A 105 4.64 -1.19 16.16
CA PRO A 105 4.55 -0.17 17.20
C PRO A 105 3.18 0.50 17.27
N TRP A 106 2.41 0.56 16.18
CA TRP A 106 1.11 1.22 16.18
C TRP A 106 0.05 0.46 16.97
N PHE A 107 0.23 -0.84 17.21
CA PHE A 107 -0.71 -1.64 18.00
C PHE A 107 -0.61 -1.35 19.50
N THR A 108 0.50 -0.78 19.98
CA THR A 108 0.62 -0.37 21.40
C THR A 108 -0.02 0.99 21.67
N VAL A 109 -0.32 1.76 20.62
CA VAL A 109 -0.90 3.11 20.68
C VAL A 109 -2.13 3.24 19.78
N GLY A 110 -2.82 2.12 19.54
CA GLY A 110 -3.95 2.03 18.61
C GLY A 110 -5.21 2.79 19.05
N ASP A 111 -5.34 3.04 20.36
CA ASP A 111 -6.47 3.78 20.94
C ASP A 111 -6.40 5.29 20.65
N ARG A 112 -5.23 5.79 20.29
CA ARG A 112 -5.00 7.20 19.93
C ARG A 112 -5.62 7.57 18.59
N THR A 113 -5.59 8.86 18.27
CA THR A 113 -6.03 9.36 16.97
C THR A 113 -4.93 9.18 15.94
N ILE A 114 -5.00 8.06 15.22
CA ILE A 114 -4.04 7.65 14.20
C ILE A 114 -4.73 7.43 12.86
N PHE A 115 -3.94 7.46 11.79
CA PHE A 115 -4.42 7.58 10.42
C PHE A 115 -3.73 6.60 9.49
N GLN A 116 -4.39 6.23 8.39
CA GLN A 116 -3.88 5.21 7.46
C GLN A 116 -2.61 5.67 6.74
N PHE A 117 -2.44 6.99 6.52
CA PHE A 117 -1.28 7.50 5.80
C PHE A 117 0.06 7.18 6.48
N TYR A 118 0.08 6.88 7.79
CA TYR A 118 1.28 6.41 8.48
C TYR A 118 1.83 5.10 7.92
N ALA A 119 1.00 4.33 7.20
CA ALA A 119 1.43 3.13 6.50
C ALA A 119 2.50 3.37 5.43
N VAL A 120 2.67 4.62 4.97
CA VAL A 120 3.72 5.01 4.01
C VAL A 120 5.12 4.60 4.47
N VAL A 121 5.38 4.59 5.79
CA VAL A 121 6.69 4.27 6.37
C VAL A 121 7.13 2.85 6.01
N PHE A 122 6.20 1.90 5.93
CA PHE A 122 6.52 0.51 5.59
C PHE A 122 6.14 0.12 4.15
N ALA A 123 5.58 1.03 3.36
CA ALA A 123 5.22 0.78 1.97
C ALA A 123 6.39 0.25 1.11
N PRO A 124 7.64 0.74 1.23
CA PRO A 124 8.77 0.19 0.47
C PRO A 124 9.01 -1.29 0.76
N PHE A 125 8.81 -1.73 2.00
CA PHE A 125 8.98 -3.14 2.38
C PHE A 125 7.85 -4.02 1.87
N VAL A 126 6.62 -3.49 1.79
CA VAL A 126 5.50 -4.17 1.13
C VAL A 126 5.80 -4.37 -0.36
N VAL A 127 6.33 -3.34 -1.04
CA VAL A 127 6.79 -3.47 -2.44
C VAL A 127 7.90 -4.50 -2.58
N MET A 128 8.89 -4.50 -1.67
CA MET A 128 9.94 -5.52 -1.66
C MET A 128 9.39 -6.94 -1.45
N ALA A 129 8.34 -7.12 -0.65
CA ALA A 129 7.68 -8.41 -0.51
C ALA A 129 7.06 -8.89 -1.83
N VAL A 130 6.40 -8.00 -2.57
CA VAL A 130 5.83 -8.28 -3.89
C VAL A 130 6.94 -8.65 -4.88
N VAL A 131 8.01 -7.87 -4.94
CA VAL A 131 9.16 -8.13 -5.83
C VAL A 131 9.89 -9.41 -5.46
N TYR A 132 9.99 -9.75 -4.17
CA TYR A 132 10.52 -11.03 -3.72
C TYR A 132 9.70 -12.19 -4.28
N CYS A 133 8.36 -12.09 -4.27
CA CYS A 133 7.48 -13.09 -4.88
C CYS A 133 7.64 -13.16 -6.41
N PHE A 134 7.85 -12.04 -7.09
CA PHE A 134 8.19 -12.04 -8.52
C PHE A 134 9.49 -12.80 -8.78
N GLY A 135 10.51 -12.58 -7.96
CA GLY A 135 11.76 -13.33 -8.03
C GLY A 135 11.57 -14.84 -7.87
N LEU A 136 10.71 -15.27 -6.93
CA LEU A 136 10.36 -16.68 -6.75
C LEU A 136 9.61 -17.29 -7.94
N MET A 137 8.70 -16.53 -8.56
CA MET A 137 7.91 -17.00 -9.71
C MET A 137 8.74 -17.08 -10.99
N ILE A 138 9.59 -16.08 -11.24
CA ILE A 138 10.45 -16.03 -12.43
C ILE A 138 11.58 -17.06 -12.31
N GLY A 139 12.19 -17.18 -11.13
CA GLY A 139 13.28 -18.12 -10.87
C GLY A 139 14.58 -17.82 -11.64
N PRO A 140 15.66 -18.55 -11.33
CA PRO A 140 16.92 -18.43 -12.05
C PRO A 140 16.78 -18.94 -13.49
N PRO A 141 17.60 -18.45 -14.44
CA PRO A 141 17.64 -19.00 -15.79
C PRO A 141 18.02 -20.49 -15.76
N PRO A 142 17.51 -21.31 -16.70
CA PRO A 142 17.89 -22.71 -16.76
C PRO A 142 19.41 -22.83 -16.97
N PRO A 143 20.07 -23.80 -16.30
CA PRO A 143 21.49 -24.07 -16.55
C PRO A 143 21.74 -24.32 -18.04
N ALA A 144 22.81 -23.74 -18.59
CA ALA A 144 23.17 -23.89 -20.01
C ALA A 144 23.34 -25.38 -20.42
N GLN A 145 23.74 -26.23 -19.47
CA GLN A 145 23.89 -27.67 -19.62
C GLN A 145 22.56 -28.42 -19.88
N LEU A 146 21.41 -27.80 -19.58
CA LEU A 146 20.08 -28.34 -19.84
C LEU A 146 19.44 -27.75 -21.10
N ALA A 147 20.12 -26.87 -21.84
CA ALA A 147 19.60 -26.27 -23.07
C ALA A 147 19.39 -27.37 -24.14
N GLY A 148 18.16 -27.88 -24.25
CA GLY A 148 17.78 -28.96 -25.19
C GLY A 148 17.05 -30.16 -24.54
N ALA A 149 17.08 -30.30 -23.20
CA ALA A 149 16.35 -31.37 -22.52
C ALA A 149 14.85 -31.03 -22.34
N SER A 150 13.97 -32.04 -22.31
CA SER A 150 12.54 -31.87 -22.00
C SER A 150 12.29 -31.11 -20.67
N ALA A 151 13.15 -31.34 -19.68
CA ALA A 151 13.15 -30.59 -18.42
C ALA A 151 13.34 -29.07 -18.62
N SER A 152 14.11 -28.65 -19.63
CA SER A 152 14.32 -27.24 -19.99
C SER A 152 13.04 -26.58 -20.48
N GLY A 153 12.21 -27.31 -21.24
CA GLY A 153 10.90 -26.83 -21.67
C GLY A 153 9.96 -26.56 -20.50
N VAL A 154 9.93 -27.46 -19.50
CA VAL A 154 9.11 -27.29 -18.28
C VAL A 154 9.60 -26.11 -17.43
N LEU A 155 10.92 -25.96 -17.23
CA LEU A 155 11.49 -24.82 -16.50
C LEU A 155 11.24 -23.49 -17.25
N ALA A 156 11.40 -23.48 -18.57
CA ALA A 156 11.12 -22.31 -19.40
C ALA A 156 9.65 -21.91 -19.35
N GLY A 157 8.72 -22.88 -19.39
CA GLY A 157 7.29 -22.63 -19.25
C GLY A 157 6.91 -22.04 -17.88
N ARG A 158 7.47 -22.58 -16.79
CA ARG A 158 7.28 -22.03 -15.42
C ARG A 158 7.79 -20.60 -15.31
N ARG A 159 8.98 -20.33 -15.86
CA ARG A 159 9.57 -18.98 -15.88
C ARG A 159 8.73 -18.02 -16.70
N LEU A 160 8.27 -18.43 -17.88
CA LEU A 160 7.39 -17.61 -18.72
C LEU A 160 6.10 -17.27 -17.96
N ALA A 161 5.46 -18.25 -17.34
CA ALA A 161 4.28 -18.00 -16.50
C ALA A 161 4.58 -17.01 -15.38
N GLY A 162 5.72 -17.16 -14.70
CA GLY A 162 6.14 -16.21 -13.65
C GLY A 162 6.36 -14.79 -14.17
N VAL A 163 6.97 -14.63 -15.35
CA VAL A 163 7.14 -13.33 -16.01
C VAL A 163 5.79 -12.74 -16.40
N VAL A 164 4.90 -13.53 -16.99
CA VAL A 164 3.56 -13.09 -17.39
C VAL A 164 2.76 -12.63 -16.17
N VAL A 165 2.70 -13.43 -15.11
CA VAL A 165 1.98 -13.07 -13.88
C VAL A 165 2.55 -11.79 -13.25
N SER A 166 3.88 -11.71 -13.11
CA SER A 166 4.54 -10.52 -12.55
C SER A 166 4.27 -9.28 -13.40
N GLY A 167 4.36 -9.42 -14.73
CA GLY A 167 4.06 -8.37 -15.70
C GLY A 167 2.61 -7.92 -15.62
N CYS A 168 1.65 -8.84 -15.52
CA CYS A 168 0.23 -8.52 -15.34
C CYS A 168 0.00 -7.71 -14.05
N VAL A 169 0.63 -8.07 -12.92
CA VAL A 169 0.48 -7.30 -11.68
C VAL A 169 1.01 -5.87 -11.85
N VAL A 170 2.16 -5.69 -12.51
CA VAL A 170 2.73 -4.37 -12.79
C VAL A 170 1.82 -3.55 -13.70
N VAL A 171 1.34 -4.14 -14.81
CA VAL A 171 0.41 -3.48 -15.74
C VAL A 171 -0.88 -3.08 -15.03
N LEU A 172 -1.46 -3.97 -14.22
CA LEU A 172 -2.65 -3.67 -13.43
C LEU A 172 -2.40 -2.56 -12.41
N ALA A 173 -1.22 -2.51 -11.79
CA ALA A 173 -0.86 -1.42 -10.89
C ALA A 173 -0.80 -0.07 -11.64
N VAL A 174 -0.25 -0.04 -12.85
CA VAL A 174 -0.22 1.19 -13.68
C VAL A 174 -1.63 1.61 -14.11
N VAL A 175 -2.47 0.67 -14.52
CA VAL A 175 -3.87 0.94 -14.88
C VAL A 175 -4.68 1.41 -13.66
N ALA A 176 -4.45 0.82 -12.48
CA ALA A 176 -5.07 1.30 -11.25
C ALA A 176 -4.57 2.71 -10.91
N ALA A 177 -3.29 3.00 -11.11
CA ALA A 177 -2.74 4.33 -10.87
C ALA A 177 -3.37 5.38 -11.76
N SER A 178 -3.59 5.09 -13.05
CA SER A 178 -4.31 6.01 -13.93
C SER A 178 -5.78 6.17 -13.54
N TYR A 179 -6.45 5.10 -13.09
CA TYR A 179 -7.83 5.18 -12.59
C TYR A 179 -7.94 6.07 -11.34
N PHE A 180 -7.04 5.92 -10.37
CA PHE A 180 -7.05 6.67 -9.11
C PHE A 180 -6.35 8.04 -9.18
N TRP A 181 -5.69 8.37 -10.30
CA TRP A 181 -4.97 9.64 -10.48
C TRP A 181 -5.77 10.88 -10.05
N PRO A 182 -7.05 11.05 -10.46
CA PRO A 182 -7.81 12.25 -10.11
C PRO A 182 -7.94 12.50 -8.59
N VAL A 183 -8.03 11.43 -7.79
CA VAL A 183 -8.19 11.52 -6.33
C VAL A 183 -6.86 11.61 -5.58
N TRP A 184 -5.73 11.54 -6.30
CA TRP A 184 -4.40 11.79 -5.75
C TRP A 184 -3.89 13.19 -6.06
N THR A 185 -4.34 13.77 -7.18
CA THR A 185 -3.85 15.06 -7.67
C THR A 185 -4.86 16.19 -7.54
N ALA A 186 -6.00 15.97 -6.87
CA ALA A 186 -7.07 16.96 -6.76
C ALA A 186 -7.57 17.41 -8.14
N GLU A 187 -7.77 16.46 -9.06
CA GLU A 187 -8.36 16.80 -10.36
C GLU A 187 -9.87 16.98 -10.19
N LEU A 188 -10.41 18.01 -10.84
CA LEU A 188 -11.84 18.28 -10.78
C LEU A 188 -12.61 17.29 -11.67
N ILE A 189 -13.41 16.44 -11.03
CA ILE A 189 -14.23 15.42 -11.68
C ILE A 189 -15.68 15.51 -11.21
N THR A 190 -16.60 14.83 -11.90
CA THR A 190 -17.99 14.73 -11.45
C THR A 190 -18.07 13.96 -10.13
N TYR A 191 -19.09 14.26 -9.32
CA TYR A 191 -19.32 13.53 -8.07
C TYR A 191 -19.41 12.01 -8.28
N ASP A 192 -20.13 11.58 -9.33
CA ASP A 192 -20.27 10.15 -9.66
C ASP A 192 -18.93 9.50 -10.01
N ALA A 193 -18.06 10.22 -10.74
CA ALA A 193 -16.73 9.74 -11.07
C ALA A 193 -15.85 9.60 -9.81
N TRP A 194 -15.94 10.56 -8.87
CA TRP A 194 -15.27 10.44 -7.58
C TRP A 194 -15.84 9.25 -6.79
N ARG A 195 -17.16 9.14 -6.70
CA ARG A 195 -17.86 8.09 -5.94
C ARG A 195 -17.55 6.68 -6.47
N ALA A 196 -17.41 6.52 -7.79
CA ALA A 196 -17.02 5.26 -8.43
C ALA A 196 -15.61 4.79 -8.05
N ARG A 197 -14.73 5.70 -7.63
CA ARG A 197 -13.40 5.37 -7.10
C ARG A 197 -13.44 4.98 -5.62
N MET A 198 -14.50 5.36 -4.90
CA MET A 198 -14.72 4.95 -3.52
C MET A 198 -15.35 3.55 -3.47
N TRP A 199 -14.52 2.53 -3.72
CA TRP A 199 -14.95 1.13 -3.82
C TRP A 199 -15.64 0.61 -2.55
N PHE A 200 -15.24 1.11 -1.38
CA PHE A 200 -15.90 0.80 -0.11
C PHE A 200 -16.53 2.06 0.48
N ALA A 201 -17.64 1.89 1.22
CA ALA A 201 -18.26 2.98 1.96
C ALA A 201 -17.32 3.59 3.01
N SER A 202 -16.36 2.82 3.53
CA SER A 202 -15.34 3.27 4.48
C SER A 202 -14.26 4.17 3.86
N TRP A 203 -14.27 4.36 2.54
CA TRP A 203 -13.38 5.30 1.84
C TRP A 203 -13.96 6.71 1.76
N ILE A 204 -15.16 6.91 2.30
CA ILE A 204 -15.88 8.19 2.36
C ILE A 204 -15.90 8.70 3.80
#